data_AF-B0XE30-F1
#
_entry.id   AF-B0XE30-F1
#
_cell.length_a   1.000
_cell.length_b   1.000
_cell.length_c   1.000
_cell.angle_alpha   90.00
_cell.angle_beta   90.00
_cell.angle_gamma   90.00
#
_symmetry.space_group_name_H-M   'P 1'
#
loop_
_entity.id
_entity.type
_entity.pdbx_description
1 polymer ?
#
loop_
_entity_poly.entity_id
_entity_poly.type
_entity_poly.pdbx_seq_one_letter_code
_entity_poly.pdbx_strand_id
1 'polypeptide(L)'
;MDVRAFFGVHPAGLPPSSSSATMEAQTALVLTIQLIALFSIAGALLLYLLCKVRGGTRNDGHGPAQMGSILVTCADTALGLQICTFFASKGHRVFAGMKDPVESLPAKLLKGWMKMRENSDTPVPGSVVPLRIDVTREDILREAAEAMGIHLNAGERGILAVINTAGSVYRGRIDSQDSLQWENMFKNNVMGCLRTARAFIGLLRPTRGRLILLGSGNEDDGLTVFTATRNAVQGCADPLRKELKAYGFEFPPPLTGWRFSFIVRPLQC
;
A
#
# COMPACT_ATOMS: atom_id res chain seq x y z
N MET A 1 20.94 76.91 -57.29
CA MET A 1 20.09 78.05 -56.93
C MET A 1 18.65 77.66 -57.21
N ASP A 2 17.81 77.94 -56.22
CA ASP A 2 16.46 77.45 -55.88
C ASP A 2 15.35 77.68 -56.94
N VAL A 3 14.23 76.92 -56.90
CA VAL A 3 12.80 77.39 -56.88
C VAL A 3 11.79 76.22 -56.72
N ARG A 4 11.18 76.12 -55.52
CA ARG A 4 9.76 75.84 -55.12
C ARG A 4 8.64 75.37 -56.11
N ALA A 5 7.77 74.47 -55.58
CA ALA A 5 6.28 74.57 -55.40
C ALA A 5 5.25 73.66 -56.18
N PHE A 6 4.36 73.03 -55.37
CA PHE A 6 2.86 72.94 -55.43
C PHE A 6 2.05 71.93 -56.28
N PHE A 7 0.94 71.46 -55.64
CA PHE A 7 -0.27 70.69 -56.08
C PHE A 7 -0.12 69.17 -56.34
N GLY A 8 -1.08 68.26 -56.02
CA GLY A 8 -2.41 68.35 -55.43
C GLY A 8 -3.18 67.00 -55.58
N VAL A 9 -4.02 66.67 -54.58
CA VAL A 9 -5.35 66.01 -54.64
C VAL A 9 -5.52 64.54 -55.14
N HIS A 10 -6.10 63.72 -54.25
CA HIS A 10 -6.71 62.37 -54.43
C HIS A 10 -8.08 62.40 -55.13
N PRO A 11 -8.56 61.29 -55.73
CA PRO A 11 -9.99 61.01 -55.87
C PRO A 11 -10.44 59.81 -55.00
N ALA A 12 -11.65 59.93 -54.45
CA ALA A 12 -12.36 58.98 -53.61
C ALA A 12 -13.13 57.93 -54.44
N GLY A 13 -13.15 56.67 -53.98
CA GLY A 13 -13.93 55.56 -54.54
C GLY A 13 -15.12 55.17 -53.64
N LEU A 14 -16.24 54.79 -54.27
CA LEU A 14 -17.52 54.39 -53.66
C LEU A 14 -17.44 53.15 -52.75
N PRO A 15 -18.38 52.98 -51.79
CA PRO A 15 -18.36 51.85 -50.85
C PRO A 15 -18.89 50.54 -51.47
N PRO A 16 -18.35 49.36 -51.06
CA PRO A 16 -18.77 48.05 -51.55
C PRO A 16 -20.06 47.52 -50.89
N SER A 17 -20.71 46.59 -51.60
CA SER A 17 -22.04 46.02 -51.38
C SER A 17 -22.15 45.09 -50.16
N SER A 18 -23.32 45.12 -49.51
CA SER A 18 -23.65 44.48 -48.21
C SER A 18 -23.58 42.95 -48.14
N SER A 19 -23.35 42.24 -49.24
CA SER A 19 -23.34 40.76 -49.29
C SER A 19 -21.96 40.14 -48.99
N SER A 20 -20.86 40.89 -49.13
CA SER A 20 -19.52 40.41 -48.74
C SER A 20 -19.33 40.43 -47.22
N ALA A 21 -19.89 41.43 -46.55
CA ALA A 21 -19.78 41.59 -45.10
C ALA A 21 -20.46 40.46 -44.29
N THR A 22 -21.55 39.88 -44.81
CA THR A 22 -22.27 38.78 -44.15
C THR A 22 -21.52 37.45 -44.22
N MET A 23 -20.87 37.16 -45.37
CA MET A 23 -20.01 35.99 -45.57
C MET A 23 -18.75 36.04 -44.69
N GLU A 24 -18.15 37.23 -44.54
CA GLU A 24 -17.01 37.45 -43.63
C GLU A 24 -17.39 37.23 -42.16
N ALA A 25 -18.56 37.72 -41.74
CA ALA A 25 -19.07 37.54 -40.38
C ALA A 25 -19.38 36.06 -40.06
N GLN A 26 -19.98 35.32 -41.01
CA GLN A 26 -20.25 33.89 -40.85
C GLN A 26 -18.95 33.06 -40.80
N THR A 27 -17.97 33.40 -41.63
CA THR A 27 -16.66 32.72 -41.62
C THR A 27 -15.91 32.98 -40.32
N ALA A 28 -15.95 34.22 -39.82
CA ALA A 28 -15.38 34.59 -38.52
C ALA A 28 -16.06 33.84 -37.36
N LEU A 29 -17.38 33.65 -37.41
CA LEU A 29 -18.11 32.88 -36.41
C LEU A 29 -17.71 31.39 -36.42
N VAL A 30 -17.55 30.79 -37.61
CA VAL A 30 -17.11 29.39 -37.71
C VAL A 30 -15.69 29.21 -37.18
N LEU A 31 -14.77 30.11 -37.53
CA LEU A 31 -13.38 30.08 -37.06
C LEU A 31 -13.27 30.27 -35.54
N THR A 32 -14.08 31.15 -34.96
CA THR A 32 -14.10 31.36 -33.50
C THR A 32 -14.62 30.11 -32.76
N ILE A 33 -15.66 29.45 -33.27
CA ILE A 33 -16.16 28.18 -32.69
C ILE A 33 -15.08 27.09 -32.79
N GLN A 34 -14.39 26.97 -33.94
CA GLN A 34 -13.34 25.98 -34.14
C GLN A 34 -12.16 26.21 -33.18
N LEU A 35 -11.74 27.46 -32.97
CA LEU A 35 -10.69 27.81 -32.01
C LEU A 35 -11.10 27.46 -30.58
N ILE A 36 -12.33 27.79 -30.16
CA ILE A 36 -12.84 27.45 -28.82
C ILE A 36 -12.83 25.93 -28.60
N ALA A 37 -13.30 25.16 -29.57
CA ALA A 37 -13.29 23.70 -29.50
C ALA A 37 -11.87 23.14 -29.37
N LEU A 38 -10.93 23.67 -30.15
CA LEU A 38 -9.53 23.24 -30.14
C LEU A 38 -8.85 23.55 -28.81
N PHE A 39 -9.06 24.74 -28.24
CA PHE A 39 -8.55 25.10 -26.92
C PHE A 39 -9.16 24.25 -25.80
N SER A 40 -10.45 23.91 -25.89
CA SER A 40 -11.11 23.03 -24.93
C SER A 40 -10.51 21.62 -24.92
N ILE A 41 -10.29 21.03 -26.10
CA ILE A 41 -9.67 19.70 -26.24
C ILE A 41 -8.22 19.73 -25.73
N ALA A 42 -7.45 20.74 -26.10
CA ALA A 42 -6.07 20.91 -25.62
C ALA A 42 -6.01 21.06 -24.10
N GLY A 43 -6.93 21.84 -23.52
CA GLY A 43 -7.07 22.00 -22.07
C GLY A 43 -7.43 20.69 -21.36
N ALA A 44 -8.35 19.90 -21.91
CA ALA A 44 -8.73 18.60 -21.36
C ALA A 44 -7.58 17.59 -21.43
N LEU A 45 -6.82 17.55 -22.53
CA LEU A 45 -5.64 16.70 -22.67
C LEU A 45 -4.51 17.12 -21.72
N LEU A 46 -4.29 18.41 -21.56
CA LEU A 46 -3.32 18.93 -20.60
C LEU A 46 -3.74 18.58 -19.16
N LEU A 47 -5.01 18.76 -18.82
CA LEU A 47 -5.55 18.39 -17.50
C LEU A 47 -5.44 16.88 -17.27
N TYR A 48 -5.75 16.06 -18.27
CA TYR A 48 -5.58 14.61 -18.21
C TYR A 48 -4.11 14.22 -18.01
N LEU A 49 -3.17 14.84 -18.74
CA LEU A 49 -1.74 14.61 -18.56
C LEU A 49 -1.27 15.07 -17.18
N LEU A 50 -1.73 16.22 -16.69
CA LEU A 50 -1.44 16.69 -15.34
C LEU A 50 -2.02 15.76 -14.28
N CYS A 51 -3.24 15.25 -14.47
CA CYS A 51 -3.86 14.26 -13.60
C CYS A 51 -3.17 12.89 -13.69
N LYS A 52 -2.61 12.52 -14.84
CA LYS A 52 -1.84 11.28 -15.02
C LYS A 52 -0.45 11.38 -14.41
N VAL A 53 0.21 12.54 -14.55
CA VAL A 53 1.49 12.84 -13.91
C VAL A 53 1.31 12.98 -12.40
N ARG A 54 0.26 13.67 -11.92
CA ARG A 54 -0.15 13.73 -10.49
C ARG A 54 -0.71 12.42 -9.98
N GLY A 55 -1.27 11.57 -10.83
CA GLY A 55 -1.77 10.24 -10.48
C GLY A 55 -0.62 9.24 -10.33
N GLY A 56 0.43 9.38 -11.15
CA GLY A 56 1.71 8.69 -10.99
C GLY A 56 2.58 9.26 -9.85
N THR A 57 2.34 10.53 -9.47
CA THR A 57 2.92 11.19 -8.29
C THR A 57 1.86 11.56 -7.28
N ARG A 58 0.92 10.63 -7.03
CA ARG A 58 0.01 10.73 -5.88
C ARG A 58 0.82 10.36 -4.64
N ASN A 59 1.74 11.26 -4.32
CA ASN A 59 2.40 11.36 -3.05
C ASN A 59 1.31 11.84 -2.09
N ASP A 60 0.48 10.89 -1.63
CA ASP A 60 -0.31 11.07 -0.41
C ASP A 60 0.61 11.76 0.59
N GLY A 61 0.23 12.92 1.13
CA GLY A 61 1.06 13.84 1.91
C GLY A 61 1.69 13.26 3.18
N HIS A 62 2.53 12.24 3.04
CA HIS A 62 3.46 11.80 4.04
C HIS A 62 4.63 12.78 3.94
N GLY A 63 4.99 13.39 5.08
CA GLY A 63 6.37 13.80 5.29
C GLY A 63 7.33 12.62 5.00
N PRO A 64 8.66 12.80 5.14
CA PRO A 64 9.62 11.72 4.90
C PRO A 64 9.11 10.42 5.52
N ALA A 65 8.95 9.36 4.70
CA ALA A 65 8.33 8.11 5.11
C ALA A 65 8.94 7.68 6.45
N GLN A 66 8.12 7.65 7.51
CA GLN A 66 8.62 7.39 8.85
C GLN A 66 9.23 5.98 8.87
N MET A 67 10.55 5.93 8.92
CA MET A 67 11.29 4.69 9.06
C MET A 67 10.93 4.07 10.42
N GLY A 68 10.80 2.76 10.46
CA GLY A 68 10.45 2.09 11.70
C GLY A 68 10.35 0.59 11.54
N SER A 69 10.06 -0.06 12.65
CA SER A 69 10.08 -1.50 12.81
C SER A 69 8.77 -2.17 12.38
N ILE A 70 8.84 -3.24 11.60
CA ILE A 70 7.69 -4.02 11.11
C ILE A 70 7.93 -5.50 11.43
N LEU A 71 6.92 -6.20 11.93
CA LEU A 71 6.96 -7.65 12.10
C LEU A 71 6.21 -8.35 10.98
N VAL A 72 6.80 -9.40 10.41
CA VAL A 72 6.13 -10.37 9.54
C VAL A 72 6.17 -11.72 10.24
N THR A 73 5.03 -12.31 10.58
CA THR A 73 5.01 -13.50 11.46
C THR A 73 5.52 -14.78 10.82
N CYS A 74 5.44 -14.90 9.49
CA CYS A 74 5.92 -16.06 8.74
C CYS A 74 6.61 -15.62 7.45
N ALA A 75 7.94 -15.61 7.46
CA ALA A 75 8.82 -15.39 6.33
C ALA A 75 9.26 -16.71 5.65
N ASP A 76 8.78 -17.86 6.14
CA ASP A 76 9.02 -19.18 5.54
C ASP A 76 8.27 -19.36 4.20
N THR A 77 7.28 -18.50 3.93
CA THR A 77 6.48 -18.51 2.69
C THR A 77 7.01 -17.50 1.68
N ALA A 78 6.74 -17.75 0.39
CA ALA A 78 7.10 -16.81 -0.68
C ALA A 78 6.52 -15.40 -0.44
N LEU A 79 5.25 -15.31 -0.02
CA LEU A 79 4.60 -14.05 0.31
C LEU A 79 5.30 -13.34 1.48
N GLY A 80 5.58 -14.07 2.56
CA GLY A 80 6.27 -13.52 3.72
C GLY A 80 7.66 -12.99 3.39
N LEU A 81 8.44 -13.77 2.63
CA LEU A 81 9.78 -13.38 2.18
C LEU A 81 9.76 -12.13 1.29
N GLN A 82 8.80 -12.06 0.35
CA GLN A 82 8.59 -10.88 -0.49
C GLN A 82 8.20 -9.64 0.31
N ILE A 83 7.30 -9.78 1.29
CA ILE A 83 6.92 -8.68 2.18
C ILE A 83 8.14 -8.19 2.98
N CYS A 84 8.95 -9.11 3.50
CA CYS A 84 10.15 -8.76 4.27
C CYS A 84 11.16 -7.97 3.43
N THR A 85 11.51 -8.50 2.26
CA THR A 85 12.45 -7.85 1.34
C THR A 85 11.91 -6.53 0.81
N PHE A 86 10.61 -6.44 0.53
CA PHE A 86 9.96 -5.21 0.09
C PHE A 86 10.07 -4.10 1.13
N PHE A 87 9.63 -4.32 2.37
CA PHE A 87 9.68 -3.27 3.39
C PHE A 87 11.12 -2.90 3.76
N ALA A 88 12.04 -3.87 3.78
CA ALA A 88 13.46 -3.59 3.98
C ALA A 88 14.07 -2.80 2.82
N SER A 89 13.61 -2.98 1.58
CA SER A 89 14.03 -2.15 0.43
C SER A 89 13.51 -0.71 0.50
N LYS A 90 12.42 -0.49 1.27
CA LYS A 90 11.88 0.84 1.57
C LYS A 90 12.52 1.50 2.79
N GLY A 91 13.56 0.89 3.36
CA GLY A 91 14.29 1.44 4.50
C GLY A 91 13.77 0.99 5.87
N HIS A 92 12.67 0.23 5.94
CA HIS A 92 12.16 -0.25 7.23
C HIS A 92 13.08 -1.32 7.82
N ARG A 93 13.02 -1.44 9.15
CA ARG A 93 13.58 -2.59 9.85
C ARG A 93 12.51 -3.66 9.95
N VAL A 94 12.77 -4.84 9.42
CA VAL A 94 11.79 -5.92 9.38
C VAL A 94 12.22 -7.08 10.25
N PHE A 95 11.42 -7.42 11.25
CA PHE A 95 11.54 -8.67 11.97
C PHE A 95 10.86 -9.78 11.15
N ALA A 96 11.66 -10.72 10.66
CA ALA A 96 11.21 -11.83 9.84
C ALA A 96 10.99 -13.06 10.72
N GLY A 97 9.73 -13.29 11.10
CA GLY A 97 9.28 -14.41 11.91
C GLY A 97 9.37 -15.73 11.15
N MET A 98 9.99 -16.73 11.76
CA MET A 98 10.07 -18.10 11.23
C MET A 98 10.34 -19.09 12.35
N LYS A 99 10.04 -20.37 12.12
CA LYS A 99 10.25 -21.40 13.16
C LYS A 99 11.72 -21.62 13.49
N ASP A 100 12.57 -21.56 12.47
CA ASP A 100 14.02 -21.70 12.60
C ASP A 100 14.73 -20.50 11.93
N PRO A 101 15.15 -19.50 12.72
CA PRO A 101 15.77 -18.28 12.21
C PRO A 101 17.26 -18.43 11.85
N VAL A 102 17.85 -19.61 12.05
CA VAL A 102 19.30 -19.81 11.87
C VAL A 102 19.59 -20.69 10.67
N GLU A 103 19.01 -21.89 10.64
CA GLU A 103 19.40 -22.95 9.70
C GLU A 103 18.44 -23.13 8.51
N SER A 104 17.23 -22.59 8.61
CA SER A 104 16.23 -22.70 7.54
C SER A 104 16.72 -22.05 6.22
N LEU A 105 16.24 -22.58 5.09
CA LEU A 105 16.53 -22.01 3.78
C LEU A 105 16.08 -20.54 3.69
N PRO A 106 14.87 -20.14 4.12
CA PRO A 106 14.45 -18.73 4.15
C PRO A 106 15.38 -17.84 4.99
N ALA A 107 15.85 -18.31 6.15
CA ALA A 107 16.81 -17.56 6.97
C ALA A 107 18.13 -17.33 6.23
N LYS A 108 18.66 -18.36 5.57
CA LYS A 108 19.90 -18.29 4.77
C LYS A 108 19.72 -17.36 3.56
N LEU A 109 18.56 -17.40 2.90
CA LEU A 109 18.23 -16.50 1.80
C LEU A 109 18.17 -15.04 2.26
N LEU A 110 17.50 -14.74 3.38
CA LEU A 110 17.46 -13.39 3.94
C LEU A 110 18.85 -12.88 4.33
N LYS A 111 19.68 -13.72 4.96
CA LYS A 111 21.07 -13.38 5.30
C LYS A 111 21.89 -13.07 4.04
N GLY A 112 21.81 -13.93 3.02
CA GLY A 112 22.50 -13.71 1.74
C GLY A 112 22.04 -12.44 1.04
N TRP A 113 20.73 -12.19 1.02
CA TRP A 113 20.14 -10.99 0.44
C TRP A 113 20.57 -9.71 1.16
N MET A 114 20.67 -9.73 2.50
CA MET A 114 21.21 -8.61 3.25
C MET A 114 22.67 -8.33 2.93
N LYS A 115 23.51 -9.37 2.88
CA LYS A 115 24.94 -9.24 2.55
C LYS A 115 25.16 -8.67 1.14
N MET A 116 24.33 -9.07 0.17
CA MET A 116 24.38 -8.50 -1.18
C MET A 116 24.06 -7.00 -1.19
N ARG A 117 23.14 -6.53 -0.33
CA ARG A 117 22.80 -5.10 -0.24
C ARG A 117 23.85 -4.28 0.50
N GLU A 118 24.47 -4.84 1.54
CA GLU A 118 25.55 -4.17 2.24
C GLU A 118 26.74 -3.88 1.30
N ASN A 119 26.97 -4.76 0.33
CA ASN A 119 28.03 -4.61 -0.69
C ASN A 119 27.62 -3.75 -1.90
N SER A 120 26.45 -3.10 -1.89
CA SER A 120 25.99 -2.29 -3.03
C SER A 120 26.46 -0.83 -2.93
N ASP A 121 26.71 -0.19 -4.08
CA ASP A 121 27.20 1.20 -4.16
C ASP A 121 26.24 2.25 -3.56
N THR A 122 24.98 1.88 -3.33
CA THR A 122 23.95 2.74 -2.74
C THR A 122 23.31 2.06 -1.52
N PRO A 123 23.90 2.24 -0.31
CA PRO A 123 23.38 1.62 0.90
C PRO A 123 21.96 2.11 1.20
N VAL A 124 20.99 1.18 1.20
CA VAL A 124 19.63 1.44 1.67
C VAL A 124 19.58 1.10 3.16
N PRO A 125 19.12 2.01 4.04
CA PRO A 125 19.17 1.83 5.50
C PRO A 125 18.31 0.69 6.09
N GLY A 126 17.48 0.03 5.29
CA GLY A 126 16.54 -0.99 5.79
C GLY A 126 17.20 -2.35 6.02
N SER A 127 16.86 -3.00 7.13
CA SER A 127 17.44 -4.27 7.57
C SER A 127 16.37 -5.34 7.79
N VAL A 128 16.78 -6.61 7.76
CA VAL A 128 15.94 -7.75 8.13
C VAL A 128 16.56 -8.46 9.33
N VAL A 129 15.76 -8.79 10.33
CA VAL A 129 16.21 -9.49 11.53
C VAL A 129 15.40 -10.79 11.62
N PRO A 130 15.99 -11.95 11.32
CA PRO A 130 15.34 -13.23 11.54
C PRO A 130 14.97 -13.38 13.02
N LEU A 131 13.74 -13.77 13.30
CA LEU A 131 13.21 -13.90 14.66
C LEU A 131 12.46 -15.23 14.78
N ARG A 132 12.68 -15.94 15.89
CA ARG A 132 11.96 -17.18 16.15
C ARG A 132 10.50 -16.87 16.47
N ILE A 133 9.59 -17.33 15.62
CA ILE A 133 8.14 -17.19 15.81
C ILE A 133 7.45 -18.50 15.47
N ASP A 134 6.55 -18.92 16.37
CA ASP A 134 5.56 -19.94 16.11
C ASP A 134 4.21 -19.46 16.65
N VAL A 135 3.28 -19.14 15.75
CA VAL A 135 1.96 -18.61 16.12
C VAL A 135 1.10 -19.59 16.93
N THR A 136 1.47 -20.87 16.95
CA THR A 136 0.78 -21.89 17.76
C THR A 136 1.24 -21.90 19.21
N ARG A 137 2.37 -21.27 19.53
CA ARG A 137 3.05 -21.31 20.81
C ARG A 137 3.10 -19.92 21.46
N GLU A 138 2.32 -19.75 22.51
CA GLU A 138 2.18 -18.46 23.20
C GLU A 138 3.45 -18.04 23.94
N ASP A 139 4.20 -19.00 24.46
CA ASP A 139 5.50 -18.77 25.10
C ASP A 139 6.53 -18.22 24.10
N ILE A 140 6.64 -18.81 22.90
CA ILE A 140 7.53 -18.33 21.84
C ILE A 140 7.11 -16.93 21.37
N LEU A 141 5.80 -16.65 21.24
CA LEU A 141 5.32 -15.31 20.86
C LEU A 141 5.67 -14.25 21.91
N ARG A 142 5.59 -14.60 23.20
CA ARG A 142 5.97 -13.71 24.30
C ARG A 142 7.47 -13.42 24.27
N GLU A 143 8.30 -14.46 24.16
CA GLU A 143 9.76 -14.31 24.02
C GLU A 143 10.12 -13.44 22.82
N ALA A 144 9.44 -13.63 21.68
CA ALA A 144 9.64 -12.81 20.48
C ALA A 144 9.26 -11.34 20.72
N ALA A 145 8.16 -11.05 21.41
CA ALA A 145 7.76 -9.68 21.74
C ALA A 145 8.76 -9.00 22.69
N GLU A 146 9.28 -9.72 23.68
CA GLU A 146 10.32 -9.24 24.60
C GLU A 146 11.64 -8.97 23.85
N ALA A 147 12.09 -9.92 23.04
CA ALA A 147 13.29 -9.78 22.22
C ALA A 147 13.18 -8.58 21.27
N MET A 148 12.02 -8.41 20.62
CA MET A 148 11.76 -7.24 19.78
C MET A 148 11.86 -5.94 20.57
N GLY A 149 11.25 -5.87 21.75
CA GLY A 149 11.31 -4.69 22.62
C GLY A 149 12.74 -4.28 22.99
N ILE A 150 13.60 -5.26 23.28
CA ILE A 150 15.03 -5.04 23.56
C ILE A 150 15.78 -4.58 22.30
N HIS A 151 15.40 -5.13 21.15
CA HIS A 151 16.06 -4.83 19.89
C HIS A 151 15.58 -3.56 19.20
N LEU A 152 14.57 -2.84 19.70
CA LEU A 152 14.14 -1.55 19.13
C LEU A 152 15.28 -0.53 19.16
N ASN A 153 15.30 0.40 18.19
CA ASN A 153 16.31 1.45 18.15
C ASN A 153 16.12 2.45 19.31
N ALA A 154 17.18 3.16 19.70
CA ALA A 154 17.09 4.21 20.70
C ALA A 154 16.07 5.29 20.25
N GLY A 155 15.03 5.49 21.05
CA GLY A 155 13.92 6.41 20.75
C GLY A 155 12.71 5.77 20.04
N GLU A 156 12.82 4.55 19.53
CA GLU A 156 11.66 3.77 19.08
C GLU A 156 10.90 3.24 20.31
N ARG A 157 9.65 3.68 20.46
CA ARG A 157 8.79 3.23 21.56
C ARG A 157 7.94 2.00 21.19
N GLY A 158 8.00 1.54 19.94
CA GLY A 158 7.18 0.44 19.45
C GLY A 158 7.39 0.14 17.98
N ILE A 159 6.48 -0.63 17.39
CA ILE A 159 6.55 -1.08 15.98
C ILE A 159 5.42 -0.50 15.14
N LEU A 160 5.68 -0.21 13.87
CA LEU A 160 4.71 0.39 12.96
C LEU A 160 3.64 -0.60 12.51
N ALA A 161 3.99 -1.88 12.37
CA ALA A 161 3.03 -2.89 11.94
C ALA A 161 3.41 -4.31 12.36
N VAL A 162 2.41 -5.16 12.52
CA VAL A 162 2.50 -6.62 12.57
C VAL A 162 1.68 -7.16 11.42
N ILE A 163 2.33 -7.88 10.51
CA ILE A 163 1.71 -8.51 9.35
C ILE A 163 1.62 -10.00 9.64
N ASN A 164 0.42 -10.45 9.98
CA ASN A 164 0.21 -11.86 10.27
C ASN A 164 -0.03 -12.65 8.99
N THR A 165 1.04 -13.25 8.48
CA THR A 165 1.03 -14.09 7.27
C THR A 165 0.98 -15.59 7.60
N ALA A 166 1.20 -15.96 8.86
CA ALA A 166 1.23 -17.35 9.29
C ALA A 166 -0.14 -18.03 9.09
N GLY A 167 -0.09 -19.23 8.52
CA GLY A 167 -1.26 -20.07 8.32
C GLY A 167 -0.92 -21.34 7.55
N SER A 168 -1.85 -22.29 7.58
CA SER A 168 -1.80 -23.54 6.83
C SER A 168 -3.06 -23.69 5.99
N VAL A 169 -2.90 -24.31 4.82
CA VAL A 169 -4.01 -24.68 3.94
C VAL A 169 -3.91 -26.17 3.65
N TYR A 170 -5.01 -26.89 3.88
CA TYR A 170 -5.19 -28.24 3.37
C TYR A 170 -6.35 -28.20 2.39
N ARG A 171 -6.10 -28.62 1.15
CA ARG A 171 -7.11 -28.75 0.09
C ARG A 171 -7.59 -30.19 0.05
N GLY A 172 -8.90 -30.38 -0.03
CA GLY A 172 -9.53 -31.68 -0.12
C GLY A 172 -11.04 -31.57 0.05
N ARG A 173 -11.77 -32.56 -0.44
CA ARG A 173 -13.21 -32.65 -0.17
C ARG A 173 -13.42 -33.03 1.29
N ILE A 174 -14.57 -32.64 1.85
CA ILE A 174 -14.86 -32.83 3.28
C ILE A 174 -14.82 -34.31 3.70
N ASP A 175 -15.17 -35.22 2.80
CA ASP A 175 -15.15 -36.67 2.99
C ASP A 175 -13.74 -37.29 2.93
N SER A 176 -12.77 -36.57 2.34
CA SER A 176 -11.37 -37.01 2.21
C SER A 176 -10.41 -36.37 3.21
N GLN A 177 -10.83 -35.30 3.89
CA GLN A 177 -9.99 -34.57 4.82
C GLN A 177 -10.08 -35.16 6.22
N ASP A 178 -8.92 -35.25 6.87
CA ASP A 178 -8.84 -35.71 8.26
C ASP A 178 -9.22 -34.58 9.22
N SER A 179 -9.95 -34.90 10.29
CA SER A 179 -10.39 -33.92 11.28
C SER A 179 -9.20 -33.24 11.97
N LEU A 180 -8.07 -33.94 12.13
CA LEU A 180 -6.83 -33.37 12.67
C LEU A 180 -6.28 -32.24 11.78
N GLN A 181 -6.46 -32.34 10.46
CA GLN A 181 -6.07 -31.26 9.54
C GLN A 181 -6.94 -30.02 9.76
N TRP A 182 -8.22 -30.20 10.10
CA TRP A 182 -9.14 -29.12 10.41
C TRP A 182 -8.72 -28.41 11.69
N GLU A 183 -8.50 -29.16 12.76
CA GLU A 183 -8.01 -28.63 14.04
C GLU A 183 -6.72 -27.85 13.87
N ASN A 184 -5.77 -28.38 13.08
CA ASN A 184 -4.52 -27.70 12.77
C ASN A 184 -4.74 -26.39 12.02
N MET A 185 -5.66 -26.33 11.05
CA MET A 185 -6.00 -25.06 10.38
C MET A 185 -6.60 -24.03 11.33
N PHE A 186 -7.51 -24.43 12.23
CA PHE A 186 -8.06 -23.50 13.23
C PHE A 186 -6.98 -23.03 14.21
N LYS A 187 -6.12 -23.94 14.67
CA LYS A 187 -5.00 -23.65 15.57
C LYS A 187 -3.99 -22.67 14.95
N ASN A 188 -3.65 -22.85 13.67
CA ASN A 188 -2.70 -21.99 12.97
C ASN A 188 -3.33 -20.67 12.53
N ASN A 189 -4.45 -20.73 11.80
CA ASN A 189 -5.00 -19.59 11.09
C ASN A 189 -5.77 -18.68 12.04
N VAL A 190 -6.63 -19.23 12.91
CA VAL A 190 -7.50 -18.44 13.77
C VAL A 190 -6.82 -18.15 15.11
N MET A 191 -6.47 -19.21 15.86
CA MET A 191 -5.86 -19.04 17.17
C MET A 191 -4.48 -18.38 17.06
N GLY A 192 -3.71 -18.69 16.01
CA GLY A 192 -2.45 -18.01 15.74
C GLY A 192 -2.60 -16.51 15.49
N CYS A 193 -3.65 -16.08 14.77
CA CYS A 193 -3.97 -14.66 14.62
C CYS A 193 -4.22 -13.99 15.98
N LEU A 194 -5.09 -14.58 16.81
CA LEU A 194 -5.47 -13.98 18.09
C LEU A 194 -4.30 -13.93 19.08
N ARG A 195 -3.51 -15.01 19.16
CA ARG A 195 -2.30 -15.05 20.00
C ARG A 195 -1.27 -14.02 19.55
N THR A 196 -1.06 -13.89 18.24
CA THR A 196 -0.17 -12.85 17.68
C THR A 196 -0.67 -11.46 18.06
N ALA A 197 -1.96 -11.19 17.87
CA ALA A 197 -2.55 -9.91 18.26
C ALA A 197 -2.30 -9.62 19.74
N ARG A 198 -2.62 -10.57 20.63
CA ARG A 198 -2.41 -10.46 22.08
C ARG A 198 -0.96 -10.17 22.45
N ALA A 199 -0.01 -10.90 21.86
CA ALA A 199 1.41 -10.79 22.19
C ALA A 199 2.01 -9.44 21.78
N PHE A 200 1.67 -8.97 20.57
CA PHE A 200 2.34 -7.80 19.99
C PHE A 200 1.58 -6.48 20.17
N ILE A 201 0.37 -6.51 20.73
CA ILE A 201 -0.40 -5.27 20.91
C ILE A 201 0.29 -4.25 21.82
N GLY A 202 1.07 -4.72 22.79
CA GLY A 202 1.92 -3.88 23.63
C GLY A 202 2.86 -3.00 22.82
N LEU A 203 3.47 -3.56 21.77
CA LEU A 203 4.44 -2.88 20.91
C LEU A 203 3.77 -2.00 19.84
N LEU A 204 2.51 -2.27 19.48
CA LEU A 204 1.75 -1.47 18.52
C LEU A 204 1.15 -0.19 19.14
N ARG A 205 0.85 -0.22 20.45
CA ARG A 205 0.21 0.91 21.16
C ARG A 205 0.99 2.23 21.04
N PRO A 206 2.31 2.29 21.28
CA PRO A 206 3.04 3.55 21.33
C PRO A 206 3.15 4.26 19.98
N THR A 207 3.12 3.50 18.89
CA THR A 207 3.23 3.98 17.50
C THR A 207 1.88 4.14 16.82
N ARG A 208 0.78 3.75 17.48
CA ARG A 208 -0.54 3.54 16.85
C ARG A 208 -0.41 2.67 15.58
N GLY A 209 0.41 1.62 15.71
CA GLY A 209 0.78 0.75 14.61
C GLY A 209 -0.38 -0.08 14.05
N ARG A 210 -0.07 -0.90 13.04
CA ARG A 210 -1.06 -1.62 12.24
C ARG A 210 -0.98 -3.12 12.48
N LEU A 211 -2.08 -3.76 12.87
CA LEU A 211 -2.19 -5.21 12.83
C LEU A 211 -2.83 -5.62 11.49
N ILE A 212 -2.07 -6.21 10.58
CA ILE A 212 -2.56 -6.64 9.28
C ILE A 212 -2.84 -8.14 9.36
N LEU A 213 -4.12 -8.49 9.24
CA LEU A 213 -4.57 -9.87 9.19
C LEU A 213 -4.91 -10.24 7.76
N LEU A 214 -4.42 -11.39 7.32
CA LEU A 214 -4.83 -11.94 6.04
C LEU A 214 -6.19 -12.62 6.24
N GLY A 215 -7.25 -12.03 5.68
CA GLY A 215 -8.63 -12.52 5.75
C GLY A 215 -9.07 -13.30 4.52
N SER A 216 -10.38 -13.42 4.35
CA SER A 216 -11.03 -14.17 3.27
C SER A 216 -10.67 -13.67 1.86
N GLY A 217 -10.43 -14.64 0.96
CA GLY A 217 -10.24 -14.51 -0.48
C GLY A 217 -10.45 -15.88 -1.16
N ASN A 218 -11.12 -15.87 -2.31
CA ASN A 218 -11.56 -16.96 -3.21
C ASN A 218 -12.27 -18.19 -2.60
N GLU A 219 -13.49 -18.42 -3.06
CA GLU A 219 -14.28 -19.62 -2.81
C GLU A 219 -13.93 -20.64 -3.89
N ASP A 220 -13.05 -21.59 -3.57
CA ASP A 220 -12.69 -22.69 -4.47
C ASP A 220 -13.13 -24.04 -3.90
N ASP A 221 -13.50 -24.97 -4.79
CA ASP A 221 -13.84 -26.34 -4.44
C ASP A 221 -12.75 -27.01 -3.60
N GLY A 222 -13.14 -27.70 -2.53
CA GLY A 222 -12.21 -28.41 -1.66
C GLY A 222 -11.41 -27.52 -0.70
N LEU A 223 -11.84 -26.28 -0.46
CA LEU A 223 -11.26 -25.40 0.57
C LEU A 223 -12.24 -25.08 1.72
N THR A 224 -13.32 -25.86 1.90
CA THR A 224 -14.39 -25.57 2.87
C THR A 224 -13.88 -25.14 4.25
N VAL A 225 -12.99 -25.94 4.86
CA VAL A 225 -12.47 -25.64 6.20
C VAL A 225 -11.48 -24.48 6.17
N PHE A 226 -10.63 -24.39 5.16
CA PHE A 226 -9.72 -23.26 4.99
C PHE A 226 -10.51 -21.94 4.90
N THR A 227 -11.51 -21.86 4.02
CA THR A 227 -12.42 -20.72 3.87
C THR A 227 -13.12 -20.38 5.19
N ALA A 228 -13.59 -21.39 5.94
CA ALA A 228 -14.15 -21.18 7.27
C ALA A 228 -13.15 -20.50 8.22
N THR A 229 -11.89 -20.94 8.26
CA THR A 229 -10.86 -20.28 9.10
C THR A 229 -10.59 -18.83 8.67
N ARG A 230 -10.59 -18.54 7.36
CA ARG A 230 -10.36 -17.18 6.85
C ARG A 230 -11.52 -16.25 7.15
N ASN A 231 -12.75 -16.76 7.07
CA ASN A 231 -13.95 -16.04 7.50
C ASN A 231 -13.97 -15.82 9.01
N ALA A 232 -13.51 -16.78 9.82
CA ALA A 232 -13.36 -16.61 11.26
C ALA A 232 -12.35 -15.49 11.58
N VAL A 233 -11.18 -15.47 10.92
CA VAL A 233 -10.20 -14.37 11.04
C VAL A 233 -10.82 -13.02 10.67
N GLN A 234 -11.59 -12.97 9.58
CA GLN A 234 -12.31 -11.76 9.19
C GLN A 234 -13.35 -11.33 10.25
N GLY A 235 -14.07 -12.28 10.84
CA GLY A 235 -15.01 -12.04 11.93
C GLY A 235 -14.35 -11.51 13.21
N CYS A 236 -13.10 -11.90 13.47
CA CYS A 236 -12.30 -11.35 14.58
C CYS A 236 -11.79 -9.93 14.32
N ALA A 237 -11.65 -9.52 13.05
CA ALA A 237 -11.04 -8.23 12.72
C ALA A 237 -11.84 -7.04 13.23
N ASP A 238 -13.18 -7.08 13.17
CA ASP A 238 -14.06 -5.99 13.58
C ASP A 238 -14.12 -5.80 15.11
N PRO A 239 -14.29 -6.85 15.94
CA PRO A 239 -14.15 -6.77 17.38
C PRO A 239 -12.77 -6.30 17.82
N LEU A 240 -11.69 -6.90 17.28
CA LEU A 240 -10.32 -6.45 17.56
C LEU A 240 -10.16 -4.98 17.21
N ARG A 241 -10.71 -4.55 16.08
CA ARG A 241 -10.70 -3.15 15.69
C ARG A 241 -11.34 -2.25 16.75
N LYS A 242 -12.49 -2.63 17.30
CA LYS A 242 -13.17 -1.85 18.36
C LYS A 242 -12.37 -1.83 19.65
N GLU A 243 -11.78 -2.96 20.05
CA GLU A 243 -10.91 -3.05 21.23
C GLU A 243 -9.69 -2.14 21.08
N LEU A 244 -9.08 -2.13 19.90
CA LEU A 244 -7.93 -1.28 19.61
C LEU A 244 -8.33 0.19 19.49
N LYS A 245 -9.52 0.52 18.99
CA LYS A 245 -10.00 1.91 18.94
C LYS A 245 -9.99 2.59 20.31
N ALA A 246 -10.26 1.86 21.39
CA ALA A 246 -10.18 2.38 22.76
C ALA A 246 -8.78 2.90 23.14
N TYR A 247 -7.74 2.43 22.44
CA TYR A 247 -6.35 2.86 22.61
C TYR A 247 -5.91 3.92 21.58
N GLY A 248 -6.83 4.50 20.81
CA GLY A 248 -6.57 5.59 19.86
C GLY A 248 -6.19 5.15 18.43
N PHE A 249 -6.60 3.95 18.02
CA PHE A 249 -6.39 3.42 16.66
C PHE A 249 -7.62 3.71 15.75
N GLU A 250 -7.44 4.27 14.54
CA GLU A 250 -8.53 4.58 13.57
C GLU A 250 -8.49 3.78 12.27
N PHE A 251 -9.60 3.25 11.74
CA PHE A 251 -9.54 2.23 10.67
C PHE A 251 -10.06 2.73 9.31
N PRO A 252 -9.43 2.34 8.18
CA PRO A 252 -10.00 2.61 6.86
C PRO A 252 -11.24 1.72 6.59
N PRO A 253 -12.17 2.17 5.73
CA PRO A 253 -13.30 1.35 5.29
C PRO A 253 -12.80 0.11 4.50
N PRO A 254 -13.56 -1.00 4.51
CA PRO A 254 -13.19 -2.22 3.81
C PRO A 254 -13.13 -1.97 2.29
N LEU A 255 -11.96 -2.14 1.69
CA LEU A 255 -11.81 -2.14 0.23
C LEU A 255 -12.28 -3.49 -0.33
N THR A 256 -13.14 -3.43 -1.34
CA THR A 256 -13.67 -4.58 -2.08
C THR A 256 -12.61 -5.10 -3.08
N GLY A 257 -12.60 -6.42 -3.30
CA GLY A 257 -11.81 -7.07 -4.36
C GLY A 257 -10.73 -8.02 -3.86
N TRP A 258 -9.94 -7.63 -2.86
CA TRP A 258 -8.96 -8.48 -2.17
C TRP A 258 -8.86 -7.99 -0.72
N ARG A 259 -9.50 -8.67 0.24
CA ARG A 259 -9.66 -8.17 1.62
C ARG A 259 -8.40 -8.42 2.48
N PHE A 260 -7.33 -7.69 2.19
CA PHE A 260 -6.32 -7.38 3.20
C PHE A 260 -6.97 -6.45 4.23
N SER A 261 -7.16 -6.91 5.47
CA SER A 261 -7.61 -6.02 6.55
C SER A 261 -6.43 -5.16 6.99
N PHE A 262 -6.27 -3.98 6.38
CA PHE A 262 -5.33 -2.96 6.84
C PHE A 262 -5.92 -2.22 8.05
N ILE A 263 -5.18 -2.22 9.16
CA ILE A 263 -5.51 -1.49 10.38
C ILE A 263 -4.73 -0.17 10.37
N VAL A 264 -5.39 0.94 10.06
CA VAL A 264 -5.14 2.33 10.54
C VAL A 264 -4.27 3.35 9.76
N ARG A 265 -4.79 4.60 9.65
CA ARG A 265 -4.13 5.87 9.21
C ARG A 265 -4.57 7.02 10.14
N PRO A 266 -3.78 8.10 10.31
CA PRO A 266 -4.15 9.28 11.11
C PRO A 266 -5.03 10.29 10.32
N LEU A 267 -6.03 10.88 10.98
CA LEU A 267 -6.73 12.09 10.55
C LEU A 267 -5.74 13.29 10.47
N GLN A 268 -5.72 13.97 9.34
CA GLN A 268 -5.33 15.39 9.28
C GLN A 268 -6.62 16.21 9.30
N CYS A 269 -6.61 17.28 10.10
CA CYS A 269 -7.65 18.31 10.19
C CYS A 269 -8.06 18.88 8.83
#